data_AF-A0A556CR36-F1
#
_entry.id   AF-A0A556CR36-F1
#
_cell.length_a   1.000
_cell.length_b   1.000
_cell.length_c   1.000
_cell.angle_alpha   90.00
_cell.angle_beta   90.00
_cell.angle_gamma   90.00
#
_symmetry.space_group_name_H-M   'P 1'
#
loop_
_entity.id
_entity.type
_entity.pdbx_description
1 polymer ?
#
loop_
_entity_poly.entity_id
_entity_poly.type
_entity_poly.pdbx_seq_one_letter_code
_entity_poly.pdbx_strand_id
1 'polypeptide(L)'
;MAKIFLDRNKVNSMLKEARVNAVEAAMYPFADEAKRLVRDEDHVDTSRYINSIGYRTDFPETNKSGKGRILPSDDDIIHDLTETQDKTILESGTAVPYSIYNEGRYNILARGLDNAEAEMHAAGIAEVNKVFSK
;
A
#
# COMPACT_ATOMS: atom_id res chain seq x y z
N MET A 1 -20.67 -41.36 5.70
CA MET A 1 -20.26 -39.93 5.78
C MET A 1 -18.77 -39.88 5.99
N ALA A 2 -18.02 -39.26 5.07
CA ALA A 2 -16.62 -38.97 5.29
C ALA A 2 -16.52 -37.88 6.38
N LYS A 3 -15.84 -38.18 7.49
CA LYS A 3 -15.47 -37.16 8.48
C LYS A 3 -14.23 -36.43 7.96
N ILE A 4 -14.39 -35.18 7.57
CA ILE A 4 -13.26 -34.29 7.30
C ILE A 4 -12.71 -33.87 8.66
N PHE A 5 -11.48 -34.29 8.95
CA PHE A 5 -10.73 -33.80 10.11
C PHE A 5 -9.94 -32.56 9.67
N LEU A 6 -10.35 -31.39 10.16
CA LEU A 6 -9.61 -30.14 9.97
C LEU A 6 -8.51 -30.04 11.02
N ASP A 7 -7.26 -29.97 10.57
CA ASP A 7 -6.15 -29.57 11.42
C ASP A 7 -6.27 -28.07 11.72
N ARG A 8 -6.73 -27.76 12.93
CA ARG A 8 -6.96 -26.38 13.37
C ARG A 8 -5.68 -25.55 13.39
N ASN A 9 -4.53 -26.15 13.68
CA ASN A 9 -3.26 -25.42 13.72
C ASN A 9 -2.86 -25.00 12.30
N LYS A 10 -2.99 -25.92 11.33
CA LYS A 10 -2.76 -25.64 9.92
C LYS A 10 -3.72 -24.58 9.37
N VAL A 11 -5.01 -24.68 9.70
CA VAL A 11 -6.00 -23.68 9.26
C VAL A 11 -5.69 -22.30 9.83
N ASN A 12 -5.31 -22.21 11.11
CA ASN A 12 -4.95 -20.94 11.74
C ASN A 12 -3.70 -20.32 11.13
N SER A 13 -2.67 -21.12 10.80
CA SER A 13 -1.47 -20.60 10.13
C SER A 13 -1.78 -20.09 8.73
N MET A 14 -2.61 -20.81 7.97
CA MET A 14 -3.06 -20.37 6.64
C MET A 14 -3.88 -19.08 6.70
N LEU A 15 -4.80 -18.95 7.68
CA LEU A 15 -5.55 -17.72 7.88
C LEU A 15 -4.64 -16.53 8.22
N LYS A 16 -3.59 -16.75 9.02
CA LYS A 16 -2.60 -15.71 9.33
C LYS A 16 -1.83 -15.29 8.07
N GLU A 17 -1.27 -16.24 7.33
CA GLU A 17 -0.57 -15.99 6.06
C GLU A 17 -1.47 -15.24 5.06
N ALA A 18 -2.72 -15.68 4.91
CA ALA A 18 -3.68 -15.05 4.01
C ALA A 18 -3.97 -13.59 4.37
N ARG A 19 -4.10 -13.25 5.66
CA ARG A 19 -4.34 -11.85 6.07
C ARG A 19 -3.16 -10.95 5.79
N VAL A 20 -1.94 -11.40 6.10
CA VAL A 20 -0.71 -10.63 5.82
C VAL A 20 -0.57 -10.40 4.32
N ASN A 21 -0.66 -11.46 3.52
CA ASN A 21 -0.52 -11.33 2.07
C ASN A 21 -1.63 -10.44 1.47
N ALA A 22 -2.85 -10.49 2.02
CA ALA A 22 -3.95 -9.67 1.54
C ALA A 22 -3.71 -8.17 1.75
N VAL A 23 -3.28 -7.75 2.95
CA VAL A 23 -3.04 -6.33 3.22
C VAL A 23 -1.81 -5.80 2.47
N GLU A 24 -0.76 -6.62 2.36
CA GLU A 24 0.45 -6.30 1.60
C GLU A 24 0.14 -6.14 0.10
N ALA A 25 -0.69 -7.03 -0.48
CA ALA A 25 -1.09 -6.91 -1.87
C ALA A 25 -2.04 -5.71 -2.10
N ALA A 26 -2.95 -5.44 -1.18
CA ALA A 26 -3.87 -4.31 -1.25
C ALA A 26 -3.15 -2.95 -1.17
N MET A 27 -1.95 -2.88 -0.58
CA MET A 27 -1.16 -1.65 -0.52
C MET A 27 -0.77 -1.13 -1.91
N TYR A 28 -0.39 -2.01 -2.84
CA TYR A 28 0.17 -1.60 -4.13
C TYR A 28 -0.82 -0.78 -4.97
N PRO A 29 -2.08 -1.21 -5.21
CA PRO A 29 -3.05 -0.40 -5.94
C PRO A 29 -3.29 0.98 -5.32
N PHE A 30 -3.40 1.05 -4.00
CA PHE A 30 -3.52 2.33 -3.28
C PHE A 30 -2.33 3.25 -3.58
N ALA A 31 -1.11 2.73 -3.41
CA ALA A 31 0.10 3.51 -3.58
C ALA A 31 0.30 3.94 -5.04
N ASP A 32 0.02 3.05 -6.00
CA ASP A 32 0.06 3.33 -7.43
C ASP A 32 -0.91 4.46 -7.80
N GLU A 33 -2.16 4.39 -7.33
CA GLU A 33 -3.16 5.40 -7.64
C GLU A 33 -2.83 6.75 -6.99
N ALA A 34 -2.40 6.76 -5.73
CA ALA A 34 -1.94 7.98 -5.08
C ALA A 34 -0.74 8.60 -5.81
N LYS A 35 0.25 7.79 -6.23
CA LYS A 35 1.37 8.25 -7.06
C LYS A 35 0.89 8.80 -8.40
N ARG A 36 -0.09 8.15 -9.03
CA ARG A 36 -0.71 8.60 -10.29
C ARG A 36 -1.36 9.97 -10.12
N LEU A 37 -2.13 10.19 -9.05
CA LEU A 37 -2.74 11.49 -8.76
C LEU A 37 -1.71 12.61 -8.61
N VAL A 38 -0.59 12.35 -7.91
CA VAL A 38 0.50 13.33 -7.80
C VAL A 38 1.08 13.69 -9.16
N ARG A 39 1.30 12.67 -10.00
CA ARG A 39 1.93 12.81 -11.31
C ARG A 39 1.02 13.50 -12.33
N ASP A 40 -0.22 13.02 -12.47
CA ASP A 40 -1.11 13.41 -13.55
C ASP A 40 -1.74 14.78 -13.31
N GLU A 41 -2.01 15.13 -12.06
CA GLU A 41 -2.65 16.40 -11.69
C GLU A 41 -1.62 17.48 -11.34
N ASP A 42 -0.33 17.13 -11.39
CA ASP A 42 0.78 18.03 -11.15
C ASP A 42 0.58 18.80 -9.82
N HIS A 43 0.26 18.11 -8.72
CA HIS A 43 -0.05 18.76 -7.43
C HIS A 43 1.19 19.19 -6.63
N VAL A 44 2.28 18.44 -6.73
CA VAL A 44 3.43 18.54 -5.79
C VAL A 44 4.76 18.57 -6.54
N ASP A 45 5.61 19.59 -6.30
CA ASP A 45 6.91 19.77 -6.96
C ASP A 45 8.07 18.99 -6.31
N THR A 46 7.87 17.71 -6.00
CA THR A 46 8.95 16.92 -5.39
C THR A 46 8.85 15.43 -5.73
N SER A 47 9.88 14.91 -6.41
CA SER A 47 10.03 13.47 -6.64
C SER A 47 10.13 12.68 -5.32
N ARG A 48 10.60 13.29 -4.21
CA ARG A 48 10.69 12.64 -2.90
C ARG A 48 9.33 12.15 -2.41
N TYR A 49 8.31 13.00 -2.50
CA TYR A 49 6.96 12.71 -1.98
C TYR A 49 6.28 11.59 -2.76
N ILE A 50 6.21 11.69 -4.09
CA ILE A 50 5.63 10.63 -4.92
C ILE A 50 6.37 9.30 -4.71
N ASN A 51 7.71 9.35 -4.62
CA ASN A 51 8.50 8.14 -4.47
C ASN A 51 8.40 7.47 -3.11
N SER A 52 7.89 8.17 -2.09
CA SER A 52 7.75 7.63 -0.74
C SER A 52 6.36 7.11 -0.40
N ILE A 53 5.35 7.27 -1.26
CA ILE A 53 3.99 6.79 -0.98
C ILE A 53 3.97 5.26 -1.03
N GLY A 54 3.79 4.64 0.14
CA GLY A 54 3.59 3.21 0.37
C GLY A 54 4.80 2.32 0.12
N TYR A 55 5.54 2.55 -0.97
CA TYR A 55 6.79 1.87 -1.29
C TYR A 55 7.71 2.76 -2.14
N ARG A 56 9.01 2.47 -2.09
CA ARG A 56 10.01 3.22 -2.85
C ARG A 56 9.81 3.03 -4.35
N THR A 57 9.71 4.15 -5.05
CA THR A 57 9.86 4.21 -6.51
C THR A 57 10.95 5.21 -6.90
N ASP A 58 11.26 5.27 -8.19
CA ASP A 58 12.39 6.03 -8.74
C ASP A 58 11.99 7.10 -9.79
N PHE A 59 10.69 7.40 -9.91
CA PHE A 59 10.10 8.28 -10.92
C PHE A 59 9.31 9.45 -10.29
N PRO A 60 9.22 10.63 -10.94
CA PRO A 60 9.86 11.03 -12.19
C PRO A 60 11.37 11.30 -12.02
N GLU A 61 12.13 11.24 -13.13
CA GLU A 61 13.60 11.45 -13.15
C GLU A 61 14.02 12.88 -12.77
N THR A 62 13.11 13.84 -12.94
CA THR A 62 13.29 15.24 -12.56
C THR A 62 12.08 15.73 -11.76
N ASN A 63 12.29 16.63 -10.80
CA ASN A 63 11.20 17.41 -10.22
C ASN A 63 10.68 18.47 -11.21
N LYS A 64 9.60 19.18 -10.90
CA LYS A 64 9.03 20.18 -11.82
C LYS A 64 9.93 21.39 -12.00
N SER A 65 10.77 21.68 -11.01
CA SER A 65 11.86 22.65 -11.14
C SER A 65 12.95 22.23 -12.15
N GLY A 66 12.84 21.05 -12.79
CA GLY A 66 13.82 20.51 -13.75
C GLY A 66 15.12 20.03 -13.11
N LYS A 67 15.19 20.01 -11.77
CA LYS A 67 16.34 19.50 -11.03
C LYS A 67 16.18 17.99 -10.87
N GLY A 68 17.31 17.29 -10.81
CA GLY A 68 17.34 15.82 -10.74
C GLY A 68 16.51 15.25 -9.58
N ARG A 69 16.14 13.97 -9.70
CA ARG A 69 15.35 13.25 -8.71
C ARG A 69 15.95 13.33 -7.30
N ILE A 70 15.08 13.63 -6.35
CA ILE A 70 15.26 13.39 -4.92
C ILE A 70 14.65 12.03 -4.60
N LEU A 71 15.47 11.11 -4.11
CA LEU A 71 15.04 9.80 -3.64
C LEU A 71 14.64 9.88 -2.16
N PRO A 72 13.59 9.16 -1.75
CA PRO A 72 13.20 9.09 -0.35
C PRO A 72 14.10 8.14 0.45
N SER A 73 14.35 8.45 1.71
CA SER A 73 14.90 7.48 2.66
C SER A 73 13.86 6.42 3.02
N ASP A 74 14.29 5.32 3.66
CA ASP A 74 13.32 4.33 4.16
C ASP A 74 12.38 4.97 5.19
N ASP A 75 12.89 5.88 6.03
CA ASP A 75 12.10 6.65 7.01
C ASP A 75 11.04 7.57 6.39
N ASP A 76 11.07 7.82 5.08
CA ASP A 76 10.05 8.62 4.39
C ASP A 76 8.81 7.80 4.01
N ILE A 77 8.90 6.46 4.09
CA ILE A 77 7.87 5.52 3.68
C ILE A 77 7.21 4.97 4.95
N ILE A 78 5.89 5.05 5.02
CA ILE A 78 5.14 4.40 6.10
C ILE A 78 4.79 3.00 5.61
N HIS A 79 5.22 1.97 6.36
CA HIS A 79 4.94 0.56 6.13
C HIS A 79 4.97 -0.18 7.47
N ASP A 80 3.92 -0.02 8.27
CA ASP A 80 3.86 -0.60 9.62
C ASP A 80 2.80 -1.71 9.70
N LEU A 81 3.29 -2.96 9.75
CA LEU A 81 2.44 -4.15 9.86
C LEU A 81 2.19 -4.50 11.33
N THR A 82 0.93 -4.44 11.75
CA THR A 82 0.48 -4.87 13.08
C THR A 82 -0.40 -6.11 12.97
N GLU A 83 0.00 -7.18 13.65
CA GLU A 83 -0.71 -8.46 13.67
C GLU A 83 -1.27 -8.77 15.07
N THR A 84 -2.56 -9.12 15.13
CA THR A 84 -3.19 -9.78 16.28
C THR A 84 -3.62 -11.19 15.89
N GLN A 85 -4.22 -11.91 16.83
CA GLN A 85 -4.76 -13.26 16.59
C GLN A 85 -5.81 -13.28 15.46
N ASP A 86 -6.63 -12.23 15.38
CA ASP A 86 -7.83 -12.12 14.56
C ASP A 86 -7.77 -11.01 13.50
N LYS A 87 -6.80 -10.10 13.59
CA LYS A 87 -6.69 -8.92 12.73
C LYS A 87 -5.26 -8.73 12.25
N THR A 88 -5.13 -8.21 11.04
CA THR A 88 -3.87 -7.69 10.50
C THR A 88 -4.16 -6.30 9.95
N ILE A 89 -3.32 -5.34 10.30
CA ILE A 89 -3.39 -3.94 9.84
C ILE A 89 -2.05 -3.63 9.20
N LEU A 90 -2.10 -3.03 8.01
CA LEU A 90 -0.93 -2.41 7.40
C LEU A 90 -1.19 -0.91 7.32
N GLU A 91 -0.42 -0.13 8.07
CA GLU A 91 -0.38 1.32 7.88
C GLU A 91 0.57 1.62 6.72
N SER A 92 0.07 2.32 5.71
CA SER A 92 0.83 2.64 4.50
C SER A 92 0.62 4.08 4.06
N GLY A 93 1.67 4.71 3.54
CA GLY A 93 1.64 6.10 3.13
C GLY A 93 3.03 6.69 3.05
N THR A 94 3.17 7.97 3.42
CA THR A 94 4.48 8.64 3.45
C THR A 94 4.64 9.51 4.69
N ALA A 95 5.84 9.44 5.28
CA ALA A 95 6.28 10.21 6.44
C ALA A 95 7.04 11.49 6.06
N VAL A 96 7.08 11.85 4.76
CA VAL A 96 7.68 13.11 4.32
C VAL A 96 7.01 14.27 5.06
N PRO A 97 7.76 15.20 5.71
CA PRO A 97 7.18 16.16 6.66
C PRO A 97 6.09 17.07 6.08
N TYR A 98 6.15 17.39 4.79
CA TYR A 98 5.16 18.24 4.13
C TYR A 98 3.95 17.48 3.55
N SER A 99 3.89 16.16 3.72
CA SER A 99 2.77 15.32 3.26
C SER A 99 1.43 15.76 3.85
N ILE A 100 1.40 16.15 5.12
CA ILE A 100 0.19 16.62 5.79
C ILE A 100 -0.41 17.88 5.13
N TYR A 101 0.43 18.78 4.62
CA TYR A 101 -0.04 19.98 3.92
C TYR A 101 -0.57 19.63 2.52
N ASN A 102 0.07 18.68 1.83
CA ASN A 102 -0.40 18.18 0.55
C ASN A 102 -1.74 17.48 0.70
N GLU A 103 -1.88 16.64 1.74
CA GLU A 103 -3.12 15.93 2.01
C GLU A 103 -4.26 16.89 2.32
N GLY A 104 -4.05 17.85 3.23
CA GLY A 104 -5.08 18.84 3.56
C GLY A 104 -5.52 19.73 2.40
N ARG A 105 -4.71 19.85 1.33
CA ARG A 105 -5.04 20.67 0.15
C ARG A 105 -5.62 19.88 -1.01
N TYR A 106 -5.13 18.66 -1.24
CA TYR A 106 -5.37 17.91 -2.46
C TYR A 106 -6.02 16.53 -2.22
N ASN A 107 -6.08 16.08 -0.96
CA ASN A 107 -6.63 14.79 -0.53
C ASN A 107 -6.04 13.61 -1.33
N ILE A 108 -4.73 13.61 -1.58
CA ILE A 108 -4.08 12.67 -2.51
C ILE A 108 -4.19 11.24 -2.01
N LEU A 109 -3.93 11.01 -0.72
CA LEU A 109 -3.97 9.69 -0.12
C LEU A 109 -5.42 9.22 0.05
N ALA A 110 -6.33 10.09 0.51
CA ALA A 110 -7.74 9.74 0.64
C ALA A 110 -8.37 9.40 -0.72
N ARG A 111 -8.12 10.20 -1.75
CA ARG A 111 -8.57 9.92 -3.12
C ARG A 111 -7.92 8.69 -3.70
N GLY A 112 -6.64 8.44 -3.40
CA GLY A 112 -5.95 7.22 -3.79
C GLY A 112 -6.64 5.98 -3.23
N LEU A 113 -7.03 6.04 -1.95
CA LEU A 113 -7.79 4.98 -1.29
C LEU A 113 -9.17 4.77 -1.93
N ASP A 114 -9.94 5.84 -2.10
CA ASP A 114 -11.29 5.78 -2.67
C ASP A 114 -11.29 5.27 -4.12
N ASN A 115 -10.34 5.73 -4.93
CA ASN A 115 -10.26 5.35 -6.34
C ASN A 115 -9.77 3.90 -6.52
N ALA A 116 -8.84 3.45 -5.68
CA ALA A 116 -8.24 2.12 -5.81
C ALA A 116 -8.99 1.02 -5.06
N GLU A 117 -10.03 1.34 -4.27
CA GLU A 117 -10.73 0.41 -3.38
C GLU A 117 -11.05 -0.94 -4.06
N ALA A 118 -11.63 -0.92 -5.25
CA ALA A 118 -11.98 -2.13 -5.99
C ALA A 118 -10.76 -2.99 -6.34
N GLU A 119 -9.66 -2.36 -6.75
CA GLU A 119 -8.40 -3.06 -7.10
C GLU A 119 -7.69 -3.59 -5.86
N MET A 120 -7.74 -2.85 -4.75
CA MET A 120 -7.23 -3.29 -3.45
C MET A 120 -7.94 -4.55 -2.99
N HIS A 121 -9.28 -4.60 -3.08
CA HIS A 121 -10.07 -5.79 -2.77
C HIS A 121 -9.71 -6.96 -3.69
N ALA A 122 -9.58 -6.72 -4.99
CA ALA A 122 -9.24 -7.76 -5.95
C ALA A 122 -7.84 -8.36 -5.68
N ALA A 123 -6.84 -7.50 -5.42
CA ALA A 123 -5.48 -7.91 -5.09
C ALA A 123 -5.44 -8.74 -3.80
N GLY A 124 -6.13 -8.29 -2.75
CA GLY A 124 -6.22 -9.01 -1.48
C GLY A 124 -6.88 -10.38 -1.62
N ILE A 125 -8.03 -10.46 -2.32
CA ILE A 125 -8.74 -11.72 -2.56
C ILE A 125 -7.88 -12.71 -3.36
N ALA A 126 -7.13 -12.22 -4.35
CA ALA A 126 -6.24 -13.06 -5.14
C ALA A 126 -5.18 -13.75 -4.27
N GLU A 127 -4.57 -13.05 -3.31
CA GLU A 127 -3.60 -13.63 -2.38
C GLU A 127 -4.23 -14.62 -1.40
N VAL A 128 -5.42 -14.31 -0.86
CA VAL A 128 -6.16 -15.24 -0.01
C VAL A 128 -6.40 -16.57 -0.75
N ASN A 129 -6.88 -16.50 -2.00
CA ASN A 129 -7.14 -17.68 -2.81
C ASN A 129 -5.87 -18.50 -3.06
N LYS A 130 -4.72 -17.86 -3.28
CA LYS A 130 -3.43 -18.55 -3.45
C LYS A 130 -3.05 -19.34 -2.20
N VAL A 131 -3.31 -18.82 -1.00
CA VAL A 131 -3.00 -19.55 0.25
C VAL A 131 -3.86 -20.78 0.41
N PHE A 132 -5.17 -20.69 0.13
CA PHE A 132 -6.11 -21.81 0.32
C PHE A 132 -6.19 -22.80 -0.84
N SER A 133 -5.59 -22.49 -1.98
CA SER A 133 -5.53 -23.39 -3.15
C SER A 133 -4.26 -24.27 -3.18
N LYS A 134 -3.38 -24.13 -2.18
CA LYS A 134 -2.22 -25.01 -1.95
C LYS A 134 -2.64 -26.33 -1.31
#